data_AF-A0A6J7A845-F1
#
_entry.id   AF-A0A6J7A845-F1
#
_cell.length_a   1.000
_cell.length_b   1.000
_cell.length_c   1.000
_cell.angle_alpha   90.00
_cell.angle_beta   90.00
_cell.angle_gamma   90.00
#
_symmetry.space_group_name_H-M   'P 1'
#
loop_
_entity.id
_entity.type
_entity.pdbx_description
1 polymer ?
#
loop_
_entity_poly.entity_id
_entity_poly.type
_entity_poly.pdbx_seq_one_letter_code
_entity_poly.pdbx_strand_id
1 'polypeptide(L)'
;MYQYDSGETLNNDYFAHVRGTVDGKATFVQRWDTKAKSNASTEQQITNIPADMVGHTFTIHGISDKKSQLFVSVPLMMSNDEEVTAAEEEGGYTQFPTKTTFTFITGDEGEYIWNCEFPCGDGTIARFGAAMSTMGYMSGHLIVKG
;
A
#
# COMPACT_ATOMS: atom_id res chain seq x y z
N MET A 1 0.50 7.44 1.60
CA MET A 1 -0.48 6.53 0.95
C MET A 1 -1.75 6.51 1.79
N TYR A 2 -2.90 6.67 1.15
CA TYR A 2 -4.21 6.44 1.76
C TYR A 2 -4.74 5.11 1.24
N GLN A 3 -5.29 4.28 2.11
CA GLN A 3 -5.88 2.99 1.76
C GLN A 3 -7.34 3.04 2.19
N TYR A 4 -8.26 2.73 1.26
CA TYR A 4 -9.71 2.88 1.48
C TYR A 4 -10.44 1.53 1.57
N ASP A 5 -9.81 0.45 1.13
CA ASP A 5 -10.48 -0.83 0.97
C ASP A 5 -10.42 -1.65 2.27
N SER A 6 -11.27 -2.67 2.37
CA SER A 6 -11.08 -3.76 3.32
C SER A 6 -9.80 -4.55 3.00
N GLY A 7 -9.57 -5.66 3.69
CA GLY A 7 -8.41 -6.51 3.46
C GLY A 7 -8.71 -7.97 3.77
N GLU A 8 -7.69 -8.80 3.55
CA GLU A 8 -7.76 -10.23 3.81
C GLU A 8 -6.37 -10.74 4.21
N THR A 9 -6.26 -12.05 4.44
CA THR A 9 -4.99 -12.71 4.71
C THR A 9 -4.08 -12.74 3.48
N LEU A 10 -2.87 -12.19 3.62
CA LEU A 10 -1.78 -12.37 2.67
C LEU A 10 -1.42 -13.86 2.53
N ASN A 11 -1.22 -14.30 1.30
CA ASN A 11 -0.66 -15.63 1.01
C ASN A 11 0.86 -15.72 1.25
N ASN A 12 1.53 -14.57 1.41
CA ASN A 12 2.95 -14.45 1.68
C ASN A 12 3.18 -13.34 2.71
N ASP A 13 3.46 -13.74 3.95
CA ASP A 13 3.69 -12.84 5.09
C ASP A 13 4.92 -11.94 4.90
N TYR A 14 5.80 -12.27 3.94
CA TYR A 14 6.90 -11.40 3.53
C TYR A 14 6.38 -9.99 3.27
N PHE A 15 5.27 -9.82 2.55
CA PHE A 15 4.75 -8.49 2.23
C PHE A 15 4.02 -7.78 3.38
N ALA A 16 3.91 -8.41 4.55
CA ALA A 16 3.34 -7.82 5.76
C ALA A 16 4.35 -6.98 6.57
N HIS A 17 5.62 -6.88 6.16
CA HIS A 17 6.62 -6.06 6.85
C HIS A 17 7.13 -4.88 6.00
N VAL A 18 7.48 -3.80 6.68
CA VAL A 18 8.11 -2.61 6.10
C VAL A 18 9.57 -2.92 5.77
N ARG A 19 9.98 -2.67 4.52
CA ARG A 19 11.34 -2.88 4.02
C ARG A 19 11.76 -1.76 3.07
N GLY A 20 13.06 -1.46 3.06
CA GLY A 20 13.65 -0.48 2.14
C GLY A 20 13.34 0.98 2.48
N THR A 21 12.61 1.23 3.57
CA THR A 21 12.37 2.59 4.08
C THR A 21 13.52 3.04 4.97
N VAL A 22 13.66 4.35 5.14
CA VAL A 22 14.54 4.96 6.15
C VAL A 22 14.12 4.42 7.52
N ASP A 23 15.12 4.00 8.30
CA ASP A 23 14.98 3.38 9.62
C ASP A 23 14.14 2.08 9.68
N GLY A 24 13.76 1.51 8.52
CA GLY A 24 12.96 0.30 8.43
C GLY A 24 11.55 0.45 9.01
N LYS A 25 11.01 1.67 9.02
CA LYS A 25 9.71 2.00 9.63
C LYS A 25 8.81 2.77 8.67
N ALA A 26 7.53 2.80 9.02
CA ALA A 26 6.53 3.69 8.45
C ALA A 26 5.71 4.33 9.58
N THR A 27 5.21 5.54 9.34
CA THR A 27 4.23 6.21 10.17
C THR A 27 2.83 5.78 9.74
N PHE A 28 2.02 5.31 10.67
CA PHE A 28 0.68 4.80 10.44
C PHE A 28 -0.37 5.56 11.25
N VAL A 29 -1.52 5.81 10.63
CA VAL A 29 -2.73 6.38 11.25
C VAL A 29 -3.90 5.51 10.81
N GLN A 30 -4.57 4.87 11.76
CA GLN A 30 -5.66 3.93 11.49
C GLN A 30 -6.89 4.61 10.89
N ARG A 31 -7.17 5.84 11.31
CA ARG A 31 -8.29 6.66 10.86
C ARG A 31 -7.80 8.05 10.52
N TRP A 32 -7.71 8.36 9.23
CA TRP A 32 -7.47 9.71 8.72
C TRP A 32 -8.79 10.35 8.31
N ASP A 33 -9.17 11.48 8.90
CA ASP A 33 -10.37 12.19 8.49
C ASP A 33 -10.11 12.99 7.20
N THR A 34 -10.70 12.54 6.10
CA THR A 34 -10.57 13.21 4.79
C THR A 34 -11.24 14.57 4.73
N LYS A 35 -12.31 14.81 5.50
CA LYS A 35 -13.02 16.10 5.55
C LYS A 35 -12.24 17.09 6.42
N ALA A 36 -11.84 16.69 7.61
CA ALA A 36 -11.08 17.53 8.52
C ALA A 36 -9.59 17.65 8.13
N LYS A 37 -9.11 16.77 7.25
CA LYS A 37 -7.69 16.65 6.84
C LYS A 37 -6.76 16.50 8.05
N SER A 38 -7.15 15.63 8.99
CA SER A 38 -6.42 15.41 10.24
C SER A 38 -6.48 13.97 10.71
N ASN A 39 -5.58 13.59 11.63
CA ASN A 39 -5.57 12.27 12.24
C ASN A 39 -6.74 12.18 13.24
N ALA A 40 -7.69 11.28 13.00
CA ALA A 40 -8.77 10.96 13.94
C ALA A 40 -8.39 9.84 14.93
N SER A 41 -7.23 9.21 14.70
CA SER A 41 -6.61 8.20 15.56
C SER A 41 -5.16 8.59 15.85
N THR A 42 -4.57 7.99 16.88
CA THR A 42 -3.16 8.25 17.23
C THR A 42 -2.22 7.77 16.13
N GLU A 43 -1.20 8.58 15.86
CA GLU A 43 -0.11 8.22 14.98
C GLU A 43 0.83 7.20 15.63
N GLN A 44 1.26 6.20 14.87
CA GLN A 44 2.12 5.11 15.34
C GLN A 44 3.28 4.87 14.39
N GLN A 45 4.41 4.42 14.92
CA GLN A 45 5.51 3.90 14.12
C GLN A 45 5.35 2.38 14.00
N ILE A 46 5.35 1.86 12.78
CA ILE A 46 5.18 0.43 12.50
C ILE A 46 6.38 -0.11 11.73
N THR A 47 6.71 -1.37 12.01
CA THR A 47 7.66 -2.19 11.23
C THR A 47 6.96 -3.28 10.42
N ASN A 48 5.69 -3.57 10.75
CA ASN A 48 4.86 -4.58 10.11
C ASN A 48 3.38 -4.36 10.44
N ILE A 49 2.51 -5.05 9.71
CA ILE A 49 1.08 -5.18 9.94
C ILE A 49 0.78 -6.68 10.10
N PRO A 50 -0.20 -7.11 10.91
CA PRO A 50 -0.65 -8.50 10.91
C PRO A 50 -1.02 -8.95 9.50
N ALA A 51 -0.61 -10.15 9.09
CA ALA A 51 -0.77 -10.62 7.72
C ALA A 51 -2.24 -10.74 7.28
N ASP A 52 -3.18 -10.81 8.23
CA ASP A 52 -4.63 -10.82 8.08
C ASP A 52 -5.30 -9.45 8.10
N MET A 53 -4.52 -8.38 8.21
CA MET A 53 -5.01 -6.99 8.30
C MET A 53 -4.48 -6.12 7.15
N VAL A 54 -3.93 -6.72 6.08
CA VAL A 54 -3.38 -5.99 4.94
C VAL A 54 -4.46 -5.83 3.87
N GLY A 55 -4.69 -4.59 3.45
CA GLY A 55 -5.60 -4.28 2.36
C GLY A 55 -4.88 -4.09 1.02
N HIS A 56 -3.63 -3.59 1.04
CA HIS A 56 -2.78 -3.40 -0.14
C HIS A 56 -1.31 -3.37 0.24
N THR A 57 -0.43 -3.39 -0.74
CA THR A 57 0.99 -3.07 -0.54
C THR A 57 1.46 -2.05 -1.56
N PHE A 58 2.49 -1.28 -1.18
CA PHE A 58 3.29 -0.52 -2.12
C PHE A 58 4.65 -1.20 -2.21
N THR A 59 4.92 -1.87 -3.33
CA THR A 59 6.18 -2.60 -3.51
C THR A 59 6.91 -2.20 -4.78
N ILE A 60 8.15 -1.73 -4.64
CA ILE A 60 9.09 -1.50 -5.72
C ILE A 60 10.02 -2.71 -5.76
N HIS A 61 10.03 -3.45 -6.86
CA HIS A 61 10.92 -4.60 -7.09
C HIS A 61 12.26 -4.22 -7.75
N GLY A 62 12.42 -2.94 -8.13
CA GLY A 62 13.69 -2.39 -8.60
C GLY A 62 14.11 -2.88 -9.97
N ILE A 63 13.84 -2.10 -11.00
CA ILE A 63 14.65 -2.09 -12.22
C ILE A 63 14.95 -0.62 -12.52
N SER A 64 16.09 -0.13 -12.04
CA SER A 64 16.71 1.02 -12.71
C SER A 64 17.46 0.46 -13.91
N ASP A 65 17.19 1.02 -15.09
CA ASP A 65 17.73 0.69 -16.39
C ASP A 65 19.25 0.94 -16.53
N LYS A 66 20.05 0.31 -15.64
CA LYS A 66 21.52 0.29 -15.46
C LYS A 66 22.05 0.96 -14.18
N LYS A 67 21.27 1.04 -13.09
CA LYS A 67 21.76 1.60 -11.82
C LYS A 67 21.29 0.83 -10.58
N SER A 68 21.47 1.40 -9.37
CA SER A 68 21.28 0.72 -8.08
C SER A 68 19.92 0.01 -7.99
N GLN A 69 19.92 -1.26 -7.58
CA GLN A 69 18.66 -1.98 -7.32
C GLN A 69 17.99 -1.40 -6.07
N LEU A 70 16.74 -0.97 -6.21
CA LEU A 70 15.92 -0.47 -5.11
C LEU A 70 14.81 -1.49 -4.81
N PHE A 71 14.81 -2.00 -3.59
CA PHE A 71 13.67 -2.77 -3.07
C PHE A 71 13.02 -2.00 -1.93
N VAL A 72 11.74 -1.66 -2.08
CA VAL A 72 10.91 -1.03 -1.04
C VAL A 72 9.61 -1.81 -0.98
N SER A 73 9.18 -2.22 0.21
CA SER A 73 7.87 -2.86 0.40
C SER A 73 7.24 -2.33 1.66
N VAL A 74 6.05 -1.75 1.52
CA VAL A 74 5.30 -1.17 2.64
C VAL A 74 3.88 -1.73 2.61
N PRO A 75 3.47 -2.52 3.61
CA PRO A 75 2.08 -2.95 3.76
C PRO A 75 1.20 -1.75 4.09
N LEU A 76 -0.03 -1.76 3.57
CA LEU A 76 -1.07 -0.78 3.83
C LEU A 76 -2.21 -1.51 4.57
N MET A 77 -2.48 -1.11 5.80
CA MET A 77 -3.51 -1.75 6.63
C MET A 77 -4.88 -1.51 6.03
N MET A 78 -5.74 -2.53 6.09
CA MET A 78 -7.14 -2.43 5.70
C MET A 78 -7.88 -1.33 6.49
N SER A 79 -8.84 -0.71 5.84
CA SER A 79 -9.82 0.17 6.47
C SER A 79 -10.88 -0.65 7.23
N ASN A 80 -11.70 0.03 8.04
CA ASN A 80 -12.77 -0.64 8.77
C ASN A 80 -13.87 -1.14 7.80
N ASP A 81 -14.11 -2.46 7.77
CA ASP A 81 -15.02 -3.10 6.82
C ASP A 81 -16.45 -2.57 6.86
N GLU A 82 -16.99 -2.25 8.04
CA GLU A 82 -18.34 -1.72 8.19
C GLU A 82 -18.45 -0.32 7.55
N GLU A 83 -17.43 0.53 7.75
CA GLU A 83 -17.37 1.86 7.16
C GLU A 83 -17.13 1.83 5.65
N VAL A 84 -16.33 0.88 5.17
CA VAL A 84 -16.11 0.66 3.73
C VAL A 84 -17.42 0.23 3.09
N THR A 85 -18.06 -0.80 3.63
CA THR A 85 -19.32 -1.36 3.11
C THR A 85 -20.41 -0.28 3.06
N ALA A 86 -20.59 0.48 4.14
CA ALA A 86 -21.58 1.55 4.19
C ALA A 86 -21.31 2.64 3.13
N ALA A 87 -20.04 3.01 2.92
CA ALA A 87 -19.69 4.00 1.92
C ALA A 87 -19.88 3.49 0.48
N GLU A 88 -19.57 2.21 0.22
CA GLU A 88 -19.79 1.58 -1.09
C GLU A 88 -21.27 1.47 -1.44
N GLU A 89 -22.14 1.15 -0.46
CA GLU A 89 -23.60 1.17 -0.63
C GLU A 89 -24.13 2.56 -1.00
N GLU A 90 -23.48 3.61 -0.50
CA GLU A 90 -23.74 5.01 -0.87
C GLU A 90 -23.04 5.44 -2.18
N GLY A 91 -22.29 4.54 -2.83
CA GLY A 91 -21.56 4.79 -4.08
C GLY A 91 -20.30 5.64 -3.91
N GLY A 92 -19.69 5.63 -2.73
CA GLY A 92 -18.54 6.43 -2.37
C GLY A 92 -17.40 5.63 -1.72
N TYR A 93 -16.57 6.35 -0.97
CA TYR A 93 -15.45 5.80 -0.20
C TYR A 93 -15.59 6.19 1.27
N THR A 94 -15.06 5.37 2.17
CA THR A 94 -15.04 5.71 3.60
C THR A 94 -14.42 7.09 3.83
N GLN A 95 -15.02 7.88 4.73
CA GLN A 95 -14.45 9.16 5.16
C GLN A 95 -13.12 8.95 5.91
N PHE A 96 -12.92 7.75 6.49
CA PHE A 96 -11.83 7.43 7.40
C PHE A 96 -10.92 6.31 6.86
N PRO A 97 -10.23 6.51 5.72
CA PRO A 97 -9.20 5.58 5.26
C PRO A 97 -8.07 5.46 6.29
N THR A 98 -7.30 4.37 6.18
CA THR A 98 -6.00 4.32 6.83
C THR A 98 -4.98 5.16 6.07
N LYS A 99 -3.97 5.67 6.77
CA LYS A 99 -2.90 6.47 6.19
C LYS A 99 -1.54 5.93 6.62
N THR A 100 -0.70 5.64 5.64
CA THR A 100 0.69 5.23 5.85
C THR A 100 1.64 6.22 5.16
N THR A 101 2.57 6.78 5.92
CA THR A 101 3.62 7.69 5.45
C THR A 101 4.97 7.04 5.68
N PHE A 102 5.83 7.05 4.67
CA PHE A 102 7.16 6.47 4.74
C PHE A 102 8.13 7.23 3.85
N THR A 103 9.42 7.03 4.09
CA THR A 103 10.50 7.65 3.32
C THR A 103 11.44 6.56 2.86
N PHE A 104 11.95 6.65 1.63
CA PHE A 104 12.99 5.79 1.09
C PHE A 104 13.91 6.62 0.21
N ILE A 105 15.10 6.11 -0.05
CA ILE A 105 16.11 6.79 -0.88
C ILE A 105 16.19 6.01 -2.19
N THR A 106 15.88 6.68 -3.30
CA THR A 106 15.92 6.07 -4.64
C THR A 106 17.34 5.80 -5.12
N GLY A 107 18.31 6.59 -4.63
CA GLY A 107 19.68 6.56 -5.09
C GLY A 107 19.80 7.32 -6.40
N ASP A 108 19.52 6.63 -7.50
CA ASP A 108 19.77 7.16 -8.83
C ASP A 108 18.53 7.78 -9.50
N GLU A 109 18.75 8.71 -10.45
CA GLU A 109 17.73 9.09 -11.43
C GLU A 109 17.32 7.90 -12.30
N GLY A 110 16.03 7.82 -12.64
CA GLY A 110 15.46 6.74 -13.44
C GLY A 110 13.96 6.58 -13.23
N GLU A 111 13.41 5.58 -13.91
CA GLU A 111 12.02 5.13 -13.73
C GLU A 111 11.99 3.92 -12.79
N TYR A 112 11.14 3.97 -11.77
CA TYR A 112 10.94 2.85 -10.84
C TYR A 112 9.49 2.44 -10.88
N ILE A 113 9.26 1.15 -11.10
CA ILE A 113 7.92 0.56 -11.18
C ILE A 113 7.56 0.02 -9.79
N TRP A 114 6.32 0.27 -9.37
CA TRP A 114 5.75 -0.31 -8.18
C TRP A 114 4.49 -1.12 -8.52
N ASN A 115 4.25 -2.17 -7.75
CA ASN A 115 3.09 -3.03 -7.84
C ASN A 115 2.58 -3.35 -6.42
N CYS A 116 1.28 -3.61 -6.32
CA CYS A 116 0.67 -4.23 -5.16
C CYS A 116 0.93 -5.74 -5.24
N GLU A 117 1.32 -6.32 -4.11
CA GLU A 117 1.63 -7.74 -3.94
C GLU A 117 0.58 -8.45 -3.06
N PHE A 118 -0.52 -7.76 -2.74
CA PHE A 118 -1.68 -8.36 -2.08
C PHE A 118 -2.57 -9.03 -3.14
N PRO A 119 -2.74 -10.35 -3.10
CA PRO A 119 -3.40 -11.12 -4.16
C PRO A 119 -4.93 -11.03 -4.02
N CYS A 120 -5.51 -9.86 -4.34
CA CYS A 120 -6.95 -9.57 -4.23
C CYS A 120 -7.70 -9.59 -5.56
N GLY A 121 -7.08 -10.11 -6.62
CA GLY A 121 -7.73 -10.39 -7.89
C GLY A 121 -8.73 -11.55 -7.82
N ASP A 122 -9.28 -11.91 -8.98
CA ASP A 122 -10.15 -13.09 -9.12
C ASP A 122 -9.38 -14.40 -8.88
N GLY A 123 -10.05 -15.56 -8.85
CA GLY A 123 -9.38 -16.85 -8.59
C GLY A 123 -8.33 -17.29 -9.64
N THR A 124 -8.04 -16.48 -10.66
CA THR A 124 -7.04 -16.79 -11.69
C THR A 124 -5.66 -16.27 -11.29
N ILE A 125 -4.61 -16.94 -11.76
CA ILE A 125 -3.20 -16.55 -11.54
C ILE A 125 -2.90 -16.30 -10.05
N ALA A 126 -3.23 -17.25 -9.17
CA ALA A 126 -3.01 -17.13 -7.72
C ALA A 126 -3.59 -15.83 -7.10
N ARG A 127 -4.73 -15.35 -7.64
CA ARG A 127 -5.38 -14.10 -7.27
C ARG A 127 -4.69 -12.81 -7.70
N PHE A 128 -3.93 -12.88 -8.79
CA PHE A 128 -3.42 -11.71 -9.52
C PHE A 128 -4.17 -11.41 -10.81
N GLY A 129 -5.30 -12.08 -11.08
CA GLY A 129 -6.20 -11.74 -12.18
C GLY A 129 -7.07 -10.51 -11.92
N ALA A 130 -8.00 -10.23 -12.84
CA ALA A 130 -8.93 -9.09 -12.77
C ALA A 130 -8.25 -7.74 -12.46
N ALA A 131 -8.63 -7.08 -11.37
CA ALA A 131 -8.10 -5.77 -10.96
C ALA A 131 -6.56 -5.76 -10.87
N MET A 132 -5.96 -6.84 -10.35
CA MET A 132 -4.51 -6.97 -10.22
C MET A 132 -3.77 -7.12 -11.55
N SER A 133 -4.47 -7.57 -12.61
CA SER A 133 -3.92 -7.68 -13.98
C SER A 133 -4.34 -6.52 -14.90
N THR A 134 -5.19 -5.62 -14.41
CA THR A 134 -5.71 -4.50 -15.19
C THR A 134 -4.64 -3.43 -15.31
N MET A 135 -4.29 -3.03 -16.54
CA MET A 135 -3.26 -2.03 -16.78
C MET A 135 -3.56 -0.73 -16.03
N GLY A 136 -2.59 -0.28 -15.21
CA GLY A 136 -2.71 0.95 -14.41
C GLY A 136 -3.53 0.80 -13.13
N TYR A 137 -4.07 -0.38 -12.84
CA TYR A 137 -4.59 -0.72 -11.52
C TYR A 137 -3.50 -1.37 -10.69
N MET A 138 -3.47 -1.05 -9.39
CA MET A 138 -2.60 -1.69 -8.39
C MET A 138 -1.11 -1.71 -8.77
N SER A 139 -0.71 -0.77 -9.62
CA SER A 139 0.64 -0.63 -10.13
C SER A 139 0.85 0.79 -10.63
N GLY A 140 2.10 1.18 -10.78
CA GLY A 140 2.45 2.47 -11.35
C GLY A 140 3.95 2.66 -11.40
N HIS A 141 4.37 3.90 -11.63
CA HIS A 141 5.78 4.24 -11.70
C HIS A 141 6.08 5.60 -11.09
N LEU A 142 7.34 5.84 -10.80
CA LEU A 142 7.88 7.12 -10.37
C LEU A 142 9.11 7.46 -11.20
N ILE A 143 9.19 8.72 -11.65
CA ILE A 143 10.31 9.24 -12.43
C ILE A 143 11.14 10.14 -11.52
N VAL A 144 12.38 9.75 -11.26
CA VAL A 144 13.35 10.51 -10.47
C VAL A 144 14.25 11.29 -11.42
N LYS A 145 14.32 12.61 -11.23
CA LYS A 145 15.19 13.55 -11.98
C LYS A 145 16.10 14.30 -11.00
N GLY A 146 17.31 14.62 -11.44
CA GLY A 146 18.29 15.43 -10.72
C GLY A 146 18.25 16.91 -11.06
#